data_AF-A0A2S7PYV7-F1
#
_entry.id   AF-A0A2S7PYV7-F1
#
_cell.length_a   1.000
_cell.length_b   1.000
_cell.length_c   1.000
_cell.angle_alpha   90.00
_cell.angle_beta   90.00
_cell.angle_gamma   90.00
#
_symmetry.space_group_name_H-M   'P 1'
#
loop_
_entity.id
_entity.type
_entity.pdbx_description
1 polymer ?
#
loop_
_entity_poly.entity_id
_entity_poly.type
_entity_poly.pdbx_seq_one_letter_code
_entity_poly.pdbx_strand_id
1 'polypeptide(L)'
;MYKHTTSTSLSLLLSVSTALASSSPFVKRDSWGAAFSLGPAASPIISTSTTIYPGAMPSNQTAYLFAWLGISNGTGDLIQSIVGSYPAGGSECGGQTGADTTWCISSEVYGSGYQYVGELTTADLNYENGIKLNYTLIDPSTYLWLQTMEDAVTGTLLSTYNKTSGPMIGWGTALECNDNDAGEACTGTVEPQYYVNSTIVLEGTDESFVDTLGAGTGVVYTDMETADGGKTWTIAKITIPAMQDSADDVSSAVVAASSPGAAGGNIAVATSSAVVAVQTPVASSSVSVPSTTSVTSSPTATASTASSFSGRPGSGWFGGAHGGGRFGGF
;
A
#
# COMPACT_ATOMS: atom_id res chain seq x y z
N MET A 1 30.48 46.67 -82.03
CA MET A 1 29.03 46.96 -81.87
C MET A 1 28.44 45.93 -80.92
N TYR A 2 27.53 46.35 -80.03
CA TYR A 2 26.91 45.64 -78.89
C TYR A 2 27.84 45.44 -77.67
N LYS A 3 27.74 46.21 -76.57
CA LYS A 3 26.70 46.38 -75.51
C LYS A 3 26.44 45.14 -74.65
N HIS A 4 26.90 45.15 -73.39
CA HIS A 4 26.11 45.19 -72.14
C HIS A 4 26.99 44.68 -70.95
N THR A 5 27.28 45.48 -69.91
CA THR A 5 26.56 45.76 -68.63
C THR A 5 26.50 44.63 -67.60
N THR A 6 27.01 44.94 -66.39
CA THR A 6 26.55 44.56 -65.04
C THR A 6 26.45 43.09 -64.64
N SER A 7 27.03 42.73 -63.48
CA SER A 7 26.31 42.86 -62.20
C SER A 7 27.14 42.26 -61.05
N THR A 8 27.45 43.10 -60.07
CA THR A 8 27.89 42.71 -58.73
C THR A 8 26.71 42.09 -57.99
N SER A 9 26.87 40.91 -57.39
CA SER A 9 25.90 40.39 -56.41
C SER A 9 26.65 39.88 -55.19
N LEU A 10 26.53 40.69 -54.14
CA LEU A 10 26.99 40.44 -52.78
C LEU A 10 25.98 39.50 -52.12
N SER A 11 26.32 38.23 -51.94
CA SER A 11 25.48 37.28 -51.22
C SER A 11 25.67 37.46 -49.71
N LEU A 12 24.72 38.14 -49.08
CA LEU A 12 24.52 38.14 -47.63
C LEU A 12 23.41 37.12 -47.33
N LEU A 13 23.71 36.01 -46.67
CA LEU A 13 22.68 35.12 -46.13
C LEU A 13 22.97 34.75 -44.68
N LEU A 14 21.96 35.07 -43.87
CA LEU A 14 21.77 34.98 -42.43
C LEU A 14 22.13 33.60 -41.86
N SER A 15 22.93 33.61 -40.79
CA SER A 15 23.02 32.51 -39.84
C SER A 15 21.69 32.39 -39.07
N VAL A 16 20.95 31.31 -39.30
CA VAL A 16 19.79 30.93 -38.49
C VAL A 16 20.32 30.27 -37.22
N SER A 17 20.33 31.00 -36.11
CA SER A 17 20.55 30.43 -34.78
C SER A 17 19.27 29.69 -34.37
N THR A 18 19.29 28.36 -34.43
CA THR A 18 18.26 27.53 -33.79
C THR A 18 18.40 27.66 -32.28
N ALA A 19 17.50 28.41 -31.65
CA ALA A 19 17.32 28.40 -30.22
C ALA A 19 16.79 27.01 -29.81
N LEU A 20 17.66 26.18 -29.23
CA LEU A 20 17.23 25.00 -28.50
C LEU A 20 16.44 25.50 -27.29
N ALA A 21 15.11 25.34 -27.34
CA ALA A 21 14.28 25.50 -26.16
C ALA A 21 14.75 24.46 -25.14
N SER A 22 15.38 24.92 -24.05
CA SER A 22 15.61 24.08 -22.88
C SER A 22 14.24 23.67 -22.33
N SER A 23 13.81 22.45 -22.63
CA SER A 23 12.76 21.78 -21.87
C SER A 23 13.24 21.69 -20.43
N SER A 24 12.65 22.49 -19.54
CA SER A 24 12.79 22.29 -18.11
C SER A 24 12.40 20.84 -17.80
N PRO A 25 13.23 20.07 -17.07
CA PRO A 25 12.77 18.79 -16.55
C PRO A 25 11.70 19.12 -15.50
N PHE A 26 10.43 19.02 -15.87
CA PHE A 26 9.37 18.94 -14.87
C PHE A 26 9.68 17.70 -14.02
N VAL A 27 9.93 17.95 -12.74
CA VAL A 27 10.24 16.93 -11.75
C VAL A 27 9.03 16.00 -11.62
N LYS A 28 9.27 14.68 -11.58
CA LYS A 28 8.29 13.63 -11.28
C LYS A 28 7.50 14.03 -10.03
N ARG A 29 6.17 14.13 -10.12
CA ARG A 29 5.34 14.62 -9.01
C ARG A 29 4.80 13.43 -8.24
N ASP A 30 5.61 12.92 -7.31
CA ASP A 30 5.10 11.98 -6.31
C ASP A 30 3.99 12.69 -5.53
N SER A 31 2.80 12.09 -5.53
CA SER A 31 1.65 12.56 -4.79
C SER A 31 1.35 11.57 -3.66
N TRP A 32 0.94 12.12 -2.52
CA TRP A 32 0.64 11.34 -1.33
C TRP A 32 -0.84 11.45 -1.06
N GLY A 33 -1.49 10.31 -0.84
CA GLY A 33 -2.80 10.29 -0.22
C GLY A 33 -2.71 10.55 1.28
N ALA A 34 -3.83 10.37 1.98
CA ALA A 34 -3.85 10.53 3.42
C ALA A 34 -3.09 9.39 4.12
N ALA A 35 -2.58 9.68 5.31
CA ALA A 35 -1.79 8.76 6.12
C ALA A 35 -2.30 8.74 7.57
N PHE A 36 -2.02 7.64 8.27
CA PHE A 36 -2.23 7.52 9.71
C PHE A 36 -0.97 6.93 10.32
N SER A 37 -0.43 7.58 11.35
CA SER A 37 0.88 7.24 11.87
C SER A 37 1.03 7.48 13.37
N LEU A 38 1.94 6.72 13.96
CA LEU A 38 2.35 6.78 15.35
C LEU A 38 3.88 6.77 15.42
N GLY A 39 4.41 7.49 16.39
CA GLY A 39 5.79 7.39 16.84
C GLY A 39 6.58 8.70 16.78
N PRO A 40 7.79 8.68 17.36
CA PRO A 40 8.44 7.51 17.94
C PRO A 40 7.85 7.08 19.30
N ALA A 41 7.68 5.76 19.50
CA ALA A 41 7.42 5.15 20.80
C ALA A 41 8.65 5.23 21.70
N ALA A 42 8.45 5.30 23.01
CA ALA A 42 9.50 5.21 24.02
C ALA A 42 10.02 3.77 24.21
N SER A 43 9.24 2.77 23.80
CA SER A 43 9.62 1.35 23.81
C SER A 43 9.49 0.73 22.42
N PRO A 44 10.41 -0.15 21.98
CA PRO A 44 10.33 -0.74 20.66
C PRO A 44 9.06 -1.56 20.44
N ILE A 45 8.50 -1.45 19.24
CA ILE A 45 7.51 -2.39 18.73
C ILE A 45 8.21 -3.74 18.53
N ILE A 46 7.58 -4.81 18.99
CA ILE A 46 8.05 -6.20 18.84
C ILE A 46 7.07 -7.06 18.03
N SER A 47 5.81 -6.63 17.91
CA SER A 47 4.83 -7.27 17.04
C SER A 47 3.76 -6.28 16.62
N THR A 48 3.26 -6.43 15.41
CA THR A 48 2.02 -5.75 14.98
C THR A 48 1.22 -6.67 14.07
N SER A 49 -0.10 -6.57 14.17
CA SER A 49 -1.05 -7.23 13.27
C SER A 49 -2.11 -6.25 12.83
N THR A 50 -2.56 -6.30 11.58
CA THR A 50 -3.66 -5.47 11.05
C THR A 50 -4.26 -6.17 9.84
N THR A 51 -5.58 -6.07 9.65
CA THR A 51 -6.20 -6.52 8.40
C THR A 51 -6.50 -5.32 7.50
N ILE A 52 -5.97 -5.31 6.28
CA ILE A 52 -6.30 -4.31 5.27
C ILE A 52 -7.43 -4.81 4.37
N TYR A 53 -8.39 -3.92 4.09
CA TYR A 53 -9.35 -4.06 3.00
C TYR A 53 -9.07 -2.92 2.01
N PRO A 54 -8.37 -3.21 0.91
CA PRO A 54 -7.92 -2.17 -0.03
C PRO A 54 -9.03 -1.70 -0.98
N GLY A 55 -10.22 -2.31 -0.92
CA GLY A 55 -11.29 -2.04 -1.88
C GLY A 55 -10.92 -2.44 -3.30
N ALA A 56 -11.75 -2.02 -4.25
CA ALA A 56 -11.52 -2.28 -5.66
C ALA A 56 -10.24 -1.58 -6.16
N MET A 57 -9.42 -2.35 -6.88
CA MET A 57 -8.29 -1.77 -7.60
C MET A 57 -8.80 -0.83 -8.72
N PRO A 58 -8.20 0.36 -8.91
CA PRO A 58 -8.54 1.22 -10.03
C PRO A 58 -8.33 0.50 -11.38
N SER A 59 -9.36 0.48 -12.24
CA SER A 59 -9.34 -0.28 -13.50
C SER A 59 -8.50 0.33 -14.63
N ASN A 60 -8.07 1.59 -14.47
CA ASN A 60 -7.33 2.36 -15.46
C ASN A 60 -6.07 2.98 -14.86
N GLN A 61 -5.44 2.28 -13.91
CA GLN A 61 -4.20 2.75 -13.33
C GLN A 61 -3.12 2.86 -14.43
N THR A 62 -2.65 4.07 -14.66
CA THR A 62 -1.59 4.37 -15.63
C THR A 62 -0.23 4.53 -14.96
N ALA A 63 -0.18 4.63 -13.63
CA ALA A 63 1.06 4.80 -12.89
C ALA A 63 1.11 3.93 -11.63
N TYR A 64 1.93 4.28 -10.65
CA TYR A 64 2.16 3.41 -9.49
C TYR A 64 1.36 3.89 -8.29
N LEU A 65 0.55 3.01 -7.72
CA LEU A 65 -0.26 3.26 -6.54
C LEU A 65 0.02 2.20 -5.49
N PHE A 66 0.33 2.62 -4.27
CA PHE A 66 0.64 1.72 -3.17
C PHE A 66 -0.18 2.09 -1.94
N ALA A 67 -0.94 1.13 -1.43
CA ALA A 67 -1.43 1.16 -0.07
C ALA A 67 -0.50 0.33 0.80
N TRP A 68 0.03 0.92 1.86
CA TRP A 68 1.02 0.23 2.69
C TRP A 68 0.76 0.38 4.18
N LEU A 69 1.20 -0.62 4.93
CA LEU A 69 1.40 -0.58 6.38
C LEU A 69 2.89 -0.78 6.62
N GLY A 70 3.48 -0.06 7.57
CA GLY A 70 4.87 -0.27 7.91
C GLY A 70 5.25 0.10 9.33
N ILE A 71 6.39 -0.44 9.76
CA ILE A 71 7.08 -0.06 10.99
C ILE A 71 8.50 0.41 10.66
N SER A 72 8.95 1.46 11.35
CA SER A 72 10.23 2.10 11.07
C SER A 72 11.03 2.38 12.34
N ASN A 73 12.35 2.43 12.17
CA ASN A 73 13.29 2.90 13.18
C ASN A 73 13.69 4.39 13.00
N GLY A 74 13.08 5.09 12.04
CA GLY A 74 13.26 6.52 11.78
C GLY A 74 14.55 6.93 11.07
N THR A 75 15.54 6.04 10.94
CA THR A 75 16.86 6.38 10.35
C THR A 75 17.42 5.32 9.40
N GLY A 76 16.71 4.22 9.14
CA GLY A 76 17.23 3.11 8.36
C GLY A 76 16.14 2.34 7.63
N ASP A 77 15.61 1.30 8.27
CA ASP A 77 14.72 0.35 7.63
C ASP A 77 13.24 0.74 7.87
N LEU A 78 12.44 0.58 6.83
CA LEU A 78 10.99 0.54 6.84
C LEU A 78 10.57 -0.88 6.46
N ILE A 79 10.13 -1.65 7.44
CA ILE A 79 9.49 -2.94 7.24
C ILE A 79 8.06 -2.65 6.81
N GLN A 80 7.62 -3.17 5.67
CA GLN A 80 6.32 -2.81 5.10
C GLN A 80 5.68 -3.92 4.30
N SER A 81 4.35 -3.91 4.31
CA SER A 81 3.52 -4.65 3.37
C SER A 81 3.00 -3.70 2.33
N ILE A 82 3.14 -4.06 1.06
CA ILE A 82 2.63 -3.32 -0.08
C ILE A 82 1.40 -4.03 -0.65
N VAL A 83 0.37 -3.24 -0.92
CA VAL A 83 -0.76 -3.59 -1.79
C VAL A 83 -0.73 -2.62 -2.96
N GLY A 84 -0.16 -3.07 -4.07
CA GLY A 84 0.24 -2.24 -5.21
C GLY A 84 -0.66 -2.41 -6.43
N SER A 85 -0.93 -1.31 -7.11
CA SER A 85 -1.57 -1.23 -8.42
C SER A 85 -0.62 -0.53 -9.38
N TYR A 86 -0.50 -1.10 -10.58
CA TYR A 86 0.56 -0.80 -11.52
C TYR A 86 -0.04 -0.50 -12.91
N PRO A 87 0.72 0.16 -13.80
CA PRO A 87 0.36 0.27 -15.20
C PRO A 87 0.23 -1.12 -15.83
N ALA A 88 -0.61 -1.25 -16.85
CA ALA A 88 -0.75 -2.51 -17.59
C ALA A 88 0.61 -3.00 -18.11
N GLY A 89 0.97 -4.25 -17.79
CA GLY A 89 2.26 -4.86 -18.11
C GLY A 89 3.42 -4.45 -17.20
N GLY A 90 3.19 -3.57 -16.22
CA GLY A 90 4.19 -3.06 -15.27
C GLY A 90 4.04 -3.60 -13.84
N SER A 91 3.15 -4.55 -13.60
CA SER A 91 2.93 -5.17 -12.29
C SER A 91 4.16 -5.95 -11.83
N GLU A 92 4.55 -5.78 -10.56
CA GLU A 92 5.61 -6.58 -9.94
C GLU A 92 5.25 -8.07 -9.88
N CYS A 93 3.95 -8.38 -9.84
CA CYS A 93 3.43 -9.74 -9.93
C CYS A 93 3.37 -10.24 -11.39
N GLY A 94 4.13 -9.63 -12.29
CA GLY A 94 4.20 -9.95 -13.71
C GLY A 94 4.35 -11.45 -13.96
N GLY A 95 3.59 -11.96 -14.94
CA GLY A 95 3.55 -13.38 -15.26
C GLY A 95 2.55 -14.21 -14.46
N GLN A 96 1.92 -13.64 -13.42
CA GLN A 96 0.75 -14.23 -12.77
C GLN A 96 -0.54 -13.87 -13.50
N THR A 97 -1.53 -14.76 -13.43
CA THR A 97 -2.86 -14.50 -13.99
C THR A 97 -3.48 -13.31 -13.29
N GLY A 98 -3.99 -12.34 -14.06
CA GLY A 98 -4.69 -11.19 -13.48
C GLY A 98 -3.80 -10.10 -12.87
N ALA A 99 -2.47 -10.17 -13.05
CA ALA A 99 -1.52 -9.18 -12.51
C ALA A 99 -1.80 -7.72 -12.89
N ASP A 100 -2.49 -7.49 -14.02
CA ASP A 100 -2.90 -6.15 -14.50
C ASP A 100 -4.32 -5.76 -14.07
N THR A 101 -5.07 -6.70 -13.48
CA THR A 101 -6.50 -6.53 -13.15
C THR A 101 -6.79 -6.71 -11.67
N THR A 102 -5.76 -6.93 -10.85
CA THR A 102 -5.89 -7.08 -9.41
C THR A 102 -4.66 -6.56 -8.68
N TRP A 103 -4.79 -6.36 -7.37
CA TRP A 103 -3.70 -5.90 -6.52
C TRP A 103 -2.53 -6.90 -6.54
N CYS A 104 -1.31 -6.39 -6.68
CA CYS A 104 -0.10 -7.16 -6.41
C CYS A 104 0.34 -6.90 -4.97
N ILE A 105 0.71 -7.96 -4.25
CA ILE A 105 1.01 -7.90 -2.83
C ILE A 105 2.37 -8.49 -2.49
N SER A 106 3.02 -7.86 -1.52
CA SER A 106 4.40 -8.17 -1.16
C SER A 106 4.73 -7.71 0.26
N SER A 107 5.49 -8.55 0.96
CA SER A 107 6.19 -8.20 2.20
C SER A 107 7.59 -7.74 1.86
N GLU A 108 7.99 -6.58 2.35
CA GLU A 108 9.20 -5.90 1.88
C GLU A 108 9.92 -5.16 3.00
N VAL A 109 11.18 -4.80 2.74
CA VAL A 109 11.89 -3.80 3.56
C VAL A 109 12.50 -2.77 2.63
N TYR A 110 12.21 -1.49 2.87
CA TYR A 110 13.00 -0.40 2.30
C TYR A 110 14.10 0.01 3.27
N GLY A 111 15.35 0.06 2.83
CA GLY A 111 16.45 0.44 3.70
C GLY A 111 17.73 0.73 2.94
N SER A 112 18.49 1.74 3.38
CA SER A 112 19.75 2.16 2.75
C SER A 112 19.64 2.46 1.24
N GLY A 113 18.46 2.90 0.78
CA GLY A 113 18.18 3.20 -0.63
C GLY A 113 17.85 1.98 -1.50
N TYR A 114 17.65 0.80 -0.90
CA TYR A 114 17.27 -0.43 -1.60
C TYR A 114 15.89 -0.92 -1.14
N GLN A 115 15.15 -1.50 -2.09
CA GLN A 115 13.96 -2.29 -1.80
C GLN A 115 14.34 -3.76 -1.74
N TYR A 116 14.02 -4.40 -0.63
CA TYR A 116 14.18 -5.84 -0.43
C TYR A 116 12.80 -6.49 -0.48
N VAL A 117 12.47 -7.09 -1.62
CA VAL A 117 11.15 -7.65 -1.89
C VAL A 117 11.12 -9.14 -1.57
N GLY A 118 10.09 -9.58 -0.85
CA GLY A 118 9.81 -10.98 -0.57
C GLY A 118 9.05 -11.67 -1.70
N GLU A 119 8.24 -12.65 -1.33
CA GLU A 119 7.36 -13.33 -2.28
C GLU A 119 6.27 -12.38 -2.81
N LEU A 120 6.05 -12.43 -4.12
CA LEU A 120 5.05 -11.63 -4.82
C LEU A 120 3.86 -12.50 -5.19
N THR A 121 2.66 -12.04 -4.86
CA THR A 121 1.42 -12.75 -5.17
C THR A 121 0.37 -11.75 -5.60
N THR A 122 -0.49 -12.15 -6.54
CA THR A 122 -1.71 -11.40 -6.83
C THR A 122 -2.72 -11.65 -5.71
N ALA A 123 -3.24 -10.59 -5.11
CA ALA A 123 -4.46 -10.72 -4.34
C ALA A 123 -5.57 -10.81 -5.38
N ASP A 124 -5.84 -12.03 -5.87
CA ASP A 124 -6.97 -12.38 -6.74
C ASP A 124 -8.26 -11.67 -6.28
N LEU A 125 -9.33 -11.69 -7.09
CA LEU A 125 -10.62 -10.98 -6.85
C LEU A 125 -11.27 -11.12 -5.46
N ASN A 126 -10.66 -11.86 -4.54
CA ASN A 126 -10.94 -11.96 -3.11
C ASN A 126 -10.31 -10.85 -2.25
N TYR A 127 -9.93 -9.68 -2.77
CA TYR A 127 -9.51 -8.55 -1.92
C TYR A 127 -10.58 -8.17 -0.88
N GLU A 128 -11.85 -8.53 -1.14
CA GLU A 128 -12.97 -8.41 -0.21
C GLU A 128 -12.82 -9.26 1.07
N ASN A 129 -12.06 -10.36 1.03
CA ASN A 129 -11.75 -11.15 2.24
C ASN A 129 -10.91 -10.35 3.24
N GLY A 130 -10.16 -9.37 2.74
CA GLY A 130 -9.13 -8.65 3.49
C GLY A 130 -7.82 -9.45 3.57
N ILE A 131 -6.74 -8.72 3.80
CA ILE A 131 -5.39 -9.27 3.90
C ILE A 131 -4.85 -8.98 5.29
N LYS A 132 -4.53 -10.02 6.05
CA LYS A 132 -3.94 -9.92 7.38
C LYS A 132 -2.44 -9.73 7.26
N LEU A 133 -1.97 -8.58 7.71
CA LEU A 133 -0.57 -8.16 7.75
C LEU A 133 -0.02 -8.45 9.15
N ASN A 134 1.08 -9.17 9.26
CA ASN A 134 1.75 -9.44 10.53
C ASN A 134 3.25 -9.19 10.45
N TYR A 135 3.78 -8.43 11.40
CA TYR A 135 5.21 -8.28 11.63
C TYR A 135 5.54 -8.78 13.03
N THR A 136 6.52 -9.67 13.16
CA THR A 136 6.95 -10.21 14.46
C THR A 136 8.47 -10.23 14.54
N LEU A 137 9.00 -9.70 15.63
CA LEU A 137 10.39 -9.85 15.99
C LEU A 137 10.62 -11.29 16.49
N ILE A 138 11.17 -12.15 15.64
CA ILE A 138 11.33 -13.58 15.92
C ILE A 138 12.69 -13.92 16.56
N ASP A 139 13.68 -13.04 16.44
CA ASP A 139 14.94 -13.13 17.18
C ASP A 139 15.34 -11.74 17.71
N PRO A 140 15.07 -11.43 18.99
CA PRO A 140 15.46 -10.18 19.61
C PRO A 140 16.97 -9.94 19.67
N SER A 141 17.80 -11.00 19.64
CA SER A 141 19.25 -10.85 19.76
C SER A 141 19.90 -10.34 18.48
N THR A 142 19.31 -10.68 17.33
CA THR A 142 19.79 -10.25 16.01
C THR A 142 18.86 -9.22 15.35
N TYR A 143 17.73 -8.92 15.98
CA TYR A 143 16.63 -8.16 15.38
C TYR A 143 16.09 -8.76 14.08
N LEU A 144 15.96 -10.10 14.02
CA LEU A 144 15.34 -10.76 12.87
C LEU A 144 13.82 -10.60 12.92
N TRP A 145 13.27 -9.95 11.92
CA TRP A 145 11.84 -9.77 11.73
C TRP A 145 11.29 -10.77 10.73
N LEU A 146 10.11 -11.31 11.03
CA LEU A 146 9.28 -12.08 10.11
C LEU A 146 8.05 -11.24 9.73
N GLN A 147 7.80 -11.17 8.43
CA GLN A 147 6.62 -10.60 7.84
C GLN A 147 5.78 -11.71 7.21
N THR A 148 4.47 -11.70 7.47
CA THR A 148 3.51 -12.51 6.70
C THR A 148 2.33 -11.65 6.26
N MET A 149 1.83 -11.96 5.07
CA MET A 149 0.55 -11.49 4.56
C MET A 149 -0.29 -12.72 4.25
N GLU A 150 -1.49 -12.77 4.82
CA GLU A 150 -2.40 -13.92 4.70
C GLU A 150 -3.78 -13.45 4.26
N ASP A 151 -4.49 -14.25 3.46
CA ASP A 151 -5.91 -14.02 3.22
C ASP A 151 -6.66 -14.15 4.57
N ALA A 152 -7.39 -13.10 4.97
CA ALA A 152 -7.92 -12.99 6.33
C ALA A 152 -9.08 -13.97 6.62
N VAL A 153 -9.66 -14.60 5.60
CA VAL A 153 -10.76 -15.57 5.72
C VAL A 153 -10.23 -17.00 5.69
N THR A 154 -9.38 -17.32 4.71
CA THR A 154 -8.88 -18.67 4.45
C THR A 154 -7.60 -18.99 5.24
N GLY A 155 -6.84 -17.98 5.67
CA GLY A 155 -5.52 -18.15 6.28
C GLY A 155 -4.44 -18.58 5.28
N THR A 156 -4.70 -18.48 3.97
CA THR A 156 -3.71 -18.80 2.95
C THR A 156 -2.57 -17.79 3.01
N LEU A 157 -1.33 -18.26 3.12
CA LEU A 157 -0.14 -17.42 3.04
C LEU A 157 -0.01 -16.86 1.62
N LEU A 158 0.03 -15.53 1.52
CA LEU A 158 0.13 -14.82 0.25
C LEU A 158 1.53 -14.26 0.02
N SER A 159 2.19 -13.77 1.07
CA SER A 159 3.56 -13.28 0.99
C SER A 159 4.27 -13.46 2.32
N THR A 160 5.57 -13.70 2.28
CA THR A 160 6.43 -13.66 3.45
C THR A 160 7.79 -13.08 3.10
N TYR A 161 8.38 -12.42 4.10
CA TYR A 161 9.76 -11.97 4.03
C TYR A 161 10.37 -11.94 5.43
N ASN A 162 11.68 -12.18 5.53
CA ASN A 162 12.40 -11.98 6.77
C ASN A 162 13.68 -11.18 6.53
N LYS A 163 14.01 -10.33 7.49
CA LYS A 163 15.22 -9.51 7.44
C LYS A 163 15.60 -9.04 8.83
N THR A 164 16.91 -8.94 9.07
CA THR A 164 17.43 -8.20 10.21
C THR A 164 17.24 -6.71 9.98
N SER A 165 16.53 -6.07 10.90
CA SER A 165 16.22 -4.64 10.89
C SER A 165 16.12 -4.16 12.34
N GLY A 166 16.75 -3.03 12.67
CA GLY A 166 16.89 -2.55 14.06
C GLY A 166 15.56 -2.33 14.83
N PRO A 167 15.62 -1.84 16.08
CA PRO A 167 14.42 -1.65 16.89
C PRO A 167 13.45 -0.68 16.20
N MET A 168 12.20 -1.10 16.07
CA MET A 168 11.15 -0.34 15.39
C MET A 168 10.41 0.51 16.41
N ILE A 169 10.28 1.80 16.17
CA ILE A 169 9.67 2.76 17.11
C ILE A 169 8.52 3.54 16.48
N GLY A 170 8.31 3.38 15.19
CA GLY A 170 7.25 4.00 14.43
C GLY A 170 6.35 2.97 13.80
N TRP A 171 5.08 3.32 13.64
CA TRP A 171 4.06 2.49 13.01
C TRP A 171 3.16 3.38 12.17
N GLY A 172 2.75 2.94 10.99
CA GLY A 172 1.80 3.72 10.22
C GLY A 172 1.38 3.09 8.91
N THR A 173 0.46 3.78 8.26
CA THR A 173 -0.04 3.47 6.93
C THR A 173 -0.16 4.74 6.11
N ALA A 174 0.05 4.63 4.79
CA ALA A 174 -0.26 5.69 3.86
C ALA A 174 -0.67 5.14 2.49
N LEU A 175 -1.17 6.07 1.68
CA LEU A 175 -1.32 5.92 0.24
C LEU A 175 -0.22 6.70 -0.47
N GLU A 176 0.51 6.02 -1.34
CA GLU A 176 1.55 6.59 -2.18
C GLU A 176 1.15 6.47 -3.66
N CYS A 177 1.32 7.55 -4.41
CA CYS A 177 0.79 7.66 -5.77
C CYS A 177 1.82 8.39 -6.65
N ASN A 178 2.60 7.60 -7.38
CA ASN A 178 3.77 8.05 -8.12
C ASN A 178 3.50 8.03 -9.62
N ASP A 179 3.87 9.11 -10.30
CA ASP A 179 3.84 9.15 -11.76
C ASP A 179 4.74 8.06 -12.35
N ASN A 180 4.39 7.55 -13.53
CA ASN A 180 5.23 6.56 -14.21
C ASN A 180 6.40 7.20 -14.95
N ASP A 181 7.27 6.36 -15.52
CA ASP A 181 8.46 6.84 -16.24
C ASP A 181 8.15 7.56 -17.57
N ALA A 182 6.93 7.38 -18.09
CA ALA A 182 6.41 8.12 -19.23
C ALA A 182 5.79 9.48 -18.82
N GLY A 183 5.73 9.79 -17.53
CA GLY A 183 5.14 11.02 -16.99
C GLY A 183 3.61 10.99 -16.89
N GLU A 184 3.00 9.81 -16.95
CA GLU A 184 1.57 9.66 -16.72
C GLU A 184 1.27 9.73 -15.23
N ALA A 185 0.21 10.46 -14.88
CA ALA A 185 -0.15 10.68 -13.49
C ALA A 185 -0.78 9.43 -12.86
N CYS A 186 -0.47 9.19 -11.60
CA CYS A 186 -1.20 8.22 -10.80
C CYS A 186 -2.62 8.73 -10.51
N THR A 187 -3.62 7.88 -10.73
CA THR A 187 -5.03 8.23 -10.54
C THR A 187 -5.48 8.08 -9.08
N GLY A 188 -4.71 7.41 -8.24
CA GLY A 188 -5.04 7.18 -6.83
C GLY A 188 -6.15 6.15 -6.62
N THR A 189 -6.55 5.95 -5.36
CA THR A 189 -7.63 5.03 -4.99
C THR A 189 -9.01 5.57 -5.35
N VAL A 190 -9.90 4.66 -5.77
CA VAL A 190 -11.32 4.94 -6.08
C VAL A 190 -12.25 4.65 -4.89
N GLU A 191 -11.79 3.86 -3.94
CA GLU A 191 -12.52 3.49 -2.73
C GLU A 191 -11.69 3.78 -1.46
N PRO A 192 -12.35 4.03 -0.31
CA PRO A 192 -11.67 4.13 0.96
C PRO A 192 -10.90 2.84 1.30
N GLN A 193 -9.73 3.00 1.90
CA GLN A 193 -8.95 1.89 2.42
C GLN A 193 -9.28 1.70 3.90
N TYR A 194 -9.53 0.46 4.31
CA TYR A 194 -9.78 0.15 5.71
C TYR A 194 -8.65 -0.67 6.30
N TYR A 195 -8.22 -0.28 7.49
CA TYR A 195 -7.30 -1.04 8.33
C TYR A 195 -8.05 -1.35 9.62
N VAL A 196 -8.26 -2.65 9.89
CA VAL A 196 -9.10 -3.09 11.01
C VAL A 196 -8.35 -4.04 11.93
N ASN A 197 -8.80 -4.06 13.18
CA ASN A 197 -8.25 -4.91 14.23
C ASN A 197 -6.73 -4.76 14.36
N SER A 198 -6.24 -3.53 14.28
CA SER A 198 -4.82 -3.24 14.46
C SER A 198 -4.42 -3.50 15.89
N THR A 199 -3.35 -4.26 16.08
CA THR A 199 -2.70 -4.50 17.38
C THR A 199 -1.23 -4.16 17.24
N ILE A 200 -0.72 -3.34 18.16
CA ILE A 200 0.69 -2.95 18.23
C ILE A 200 1.20 -3.36 19.62
N VAL A 201 2.20 -4.22 19.67
CA VAL A 201 2.79 -4.72 20.91
C VAL A 201 4.18 -4.13 21.07
N LEU A 202 4.39 -3.42 22.16
CA LEU A 202 5.66 -2.86 22.56
C LEU A 202 6.41 -3.82 23.50
N GLU A 203 7.74 -3.73 23.52
CA GLU A 203 8.60 -4.52 24.40
C GLU A 203 8.29 -4.22 25.88
N GLY A 204 8.20 -2.93 26.20
CA GLY A 204 7.81 -2.36 27.49
C GLY A 204 6.60 -1.42 27.36
N THR A 205 6.10 -0.97 28.49
CA THR A 205 4.96 -0.04 28.57
C THR A 205 5.34 1.36 28.09
N ASP A 206 4.50 1.96 27.25
CA ASP A 206 4.55 3.38 26.90
C ASP A 206 3.12 3.93 26.78
N GLU A 207 2.58 4.48 27.87
CA GLU A 207 1.26 5.09 27.90
C GLU A 207 1.16 6.36 27.03
N SER A 208 2.29 6.99 26.72
CA SER A 208 2.34 8.21 25.90
C SER A 208 2.41 7.94 24.41
N PHE A 209 2.49 6.67 23.97
CA PHE A 209 2.59 6.36 22.55
C PHE A 209 1.39 6.90 21.75
N VAL A 210 0.18 6.88 22.33
CA VAL A 210 -1.03 7.46 21.73
C VAL A 210 -0.90 8.97 21.46
N ASP A 211 -0.13 9.70 22.26
CA ASP A 211 0.06 11.15 22.09
C ASP A 211 0.86 11.49 20.82
N THR A 212 1.48 10.48 20.19
CA THR A 212 2.23 10.63 18.94
C THR A 212 1.36 10.47 17.69
N LEU A 213 0.07 10.18 17.86
CA LEU A 213 -0.85 9.94 16.77
C LEU A 213 -0.95 11.15 15.83
N GLY A 214 -0.63 10.91 14.56
CA GLY A 214 -0.87 11.81 13.44
C GLY A 214 -1.87 11.19 12.46
N ALA A 215 -2.84 11.99 12.01
CA ALA A 215 -3.82 11.58 11.01
C ALA A 215 -3.94 12.66 9.94
N GLY A 216 -3.90 12.23 8.67
CA GLY A 216 -4.09 13.10 7.51
C GLY A 216 -5.54 13.54 7.34
N THR A 217 -5.75 14.49 6.42
CA THR A 217 -7.08 15.01 6.10
C THR A 217 -8.04 13.88 5.68
N GLY A 218 -9.24 13.88 6.26
CA GLY A 218 -10.31 12.92 5.93
C GLY A 218 -10.14 11.53 6.54
N VAL A 219 -9.03 11.25 7.24
CA VAL A 219 -8.86 9.98 7.95
C VAL A 219 -9.82 9.92 9.13
N VAL A 220 -10.55 8.80 9.23
CA VAL A 220 -11.47 8.52 10.34
C VAL A 220 -10.99 7.27 11.05
N TYR A 221 -10.86 7.32 12.37
CA TYR A 221 -10.36 6.20 13.17
C TYR A 221 -11.11 6.07 14.50
N THR A 222 -11.15 4.87 15.04
CA THR A 222 -11.57 4.62 16.42
C THR A 222 -10.47 4.97 17.39
N ASP A 223 -10.81 5.31 18.64
CA ASP A 223 -9.82 5.57 19.68
C ASP A 223 -8.83 4.41 19.81
N MET A 224 -7.59 4.78 20.15
CA MET A 224 -6.51 3.84 20.41
C MET A 224 -6.57 3.45 21.89
N GLU A 225 -6.72 2.16 22.16
CA GLU A 225 -7.00 1.62 23.49
C GLU A 225 -5.85 0.75 23.99
N THR A 226 -5.66 0.71 25.31
CA THR A 226 -4.73 -0.20 25.98
C THR A 226 -5.30 -0.67 27.31
N ALA A 227 -5.11 -1.95 27.63
CA ALA A 227 -5.57 -2.56 28.88
C ALA A 227 -4.41 -2.88 29.84
N ASP A 228 -3.16 -2.74 29.40
CA ASP A 228 -1.95 -3.20 30.08
C ASP A 228 -0.92 -2.07 30.27
N GLY A 229 -1.38 -0.82 30.36
CA GLY A 229 -0.54 0.34 30.63
C GLY A 229 0.33 0.74 29.44
N GLY A 230 -0.18 0.60 28.22
CA GLY A 230 0.50 1.01 27.00
C GLY A 230 1.55 0.01 26.51
N LYS A 231 1.46 -1.28 26.90
CA LYS A 231 2.31 -2.34 26.32
C LYS A 231 1.66 -2.91 25.05
N THR A 232 0.35 -3.07 25.05
CA THR A 232 -0.44 -3.48 23.90
C THR A 232 -1.44 -2.39 23.58
N TRP A 233 -1.42 -1.94 22.34
CA TRP A 233 -2.33 -0.94 21.81
C TRP A 233 -3.20 -1.53 20.72
N THR A 234 -4.48 -1.22 20.75
CA THR A 234 -5.45 -1.67 19.75
C THR A 234 -6.17 -0.49 19.10
N ILE A 235 -6.38 -0.59 17.79
CA ILE A 235 -7.22 0.33 17.02
C ILE A 235 -8.20 -0.53 16.24
N ALA A 236 -9.49 -0.39 16.53
CA ALA A 236 -10.52 -1.25 15.93
C ALA A 236 -10.67 -0.97 14.43
N LYS A 237 -10.65 0.30 14.02
CA LYS A 237 -10.79 0.70 12.62
C LYS A 237 -10.09 2.01 12.31
N ILE A 238 -9.38 2.05 11.19
CA ILE A 238 -8.86 3.24 10.51
C ILE A 238 -9.44 3.22 9.09
N THR A 239 -9.91 4.37 8.64
CA THR A 239 -10.44 4.60 7.29
C THR A 239 -9.61 5.70 6.64
N ILE A 240 -8.87 5.35 5.60
CA ILE A 240 -8.19 6.31 4.74
C ILE A 240 -9.15 6.62 3.58
N PRO A 241 -9.49 7.90 3.32
CA PRO A 241 -10.41 8.24 2.24
C PRO A 241 -9.85 7.84 0.87
N ALA A 242 -10.75 7.63 -0.10
CA ALA A 242 -10.37 7.53 -1.51
C ALA A 242 -9.64 8.80 -1.94
N MET A 243 -8.66 8.67 -2.84
CA MET A 243 -7.97 9.84 -3.42
C MET A 243 -8.83 10.53 -4.48
N GLN A 244 -9.73 9.78 -5.12
CA GLN A 244 -10.73 10.31 -6.04
C GLN A 244 -12.02 10.59 -5.27
N ASP A 245 -12.61 11.75 -5.52
CA ASP A 245 -13.98 12.01 -5.09
C ASP A 245 -14.90 11.03 -5.85
N SER A 246 -15.84 10.36 -5.16
CA SER A 246 -16.77 9.39 -5.75
C SER A 246 -17.80 10.02 -6.73
N ALA A 247 -17.48 11.13 -7.38
CA ALA A 247 -18.39 11.95 -8.18
C ALA A 247 -18.35 11.68 -9.69
N ASP A 248 -17.45 10.83 -10.20
CA ASP A 248 -17.34 10.58 -11.65
C ASP A 248 -18.37 9.58 -12.21
N ASP A 249 -19.27 9.04 -11.38
CA ASP A 249 -20.35 8.14 -11.83
C ASP A 249 -21.67 8.85 -12.17
N VAL A 250 -21.60 10.13 -12.56
CA VAL A 250 -22.77 10.90 -13.02
C VAL A 250 -22.51 11.66 -14.32
N SER A 251 -22.12 10.97 -15.39
CA SER A 251 -22.32 11.51 -16.75
C SER A 251 -22.28 10.44 -17.84
N SER A 252 -23.44 9.84 -18.13
CA SER A 252 -23.90 9.50 -19.49
C SER A 252 -25.37 9.05 -19.49
N ALA A 253 -26.28 9.86 -18.95
CA ALA A 253 -27.72 9.62 -19.14
C ALA A 253 -28.52 10.92 -19.20
N VAL A 254 -28.15 11.85 -20.08
CA VAL A 254 -29.07 12.90 -20.57
C VAL A 254 -28.56 13.47 -21.88
N VAL A 255 -29.04 12.95 -23.02
CA VAL A 255 -29.82 13.72 -24.01
C VAL A 255 -30.30 12.82 -25.15
N ALA A 256 -31.60 12.54 -25.17
CA ALA A 256 -32.40 12.52 -26.39
C ALA A 256 -33.89 12.69 -26.01
N ALA A 257 -34.27 13.94 -25.71
CA ALA A 257 -35.68 14.32 -25.69
C ALA A 257 -36.15 14.49 -27.14
N SER A 258 -37.17 13.71 -27.54
CA SER A 258 -38.12 14.09 -28.59
C SER A 258 -39.52 13.63 -28.17
N SER A 259 -40.42 14.60 -28.02
CA SER A 259 -41.83 14.48 -27.61
C SER A 259 -42.75 14.06 -28.79
N PRO A 260 -44.09 14.05 -28.65
CA PRO A 260 -44.93 13.27 -27.73
C PRO A 260 -45.95 12.39 -28.52
N GLY A 261 -46.43 11.30 -27.93
CA GLY A 261 -47.48 10.47 -28.54
C GLY A 261 -48.25 9.68 -27.50
N ALA A 262 -49.50 10.07 -27.29
CA ALA A 262 -50.46 9.44 -26.39
C ALA A 262 -50.81 8.00 -26.82
N ALA A 263 -50.97 7.09 -25.85
CA ALA A 263 -52.11 6.16 -25.72
C ALA A 263 -51.83 5.17 -24.59
N GLY A 264 -52.86 4.89 -23.79
CA GLY A 264 -52.77 4.12 -22.56
C GLY A 264 -52.49 2.63 -22.74
N GLY A 265 -52.15 2.01 -21.63
CA GLY A 265 -52.03 0.56 -21.49
C GLY A 265 -51.61 0.20 -20.08
N ASN A 266 -52.59 -0.19 -19.26
CA ASN A 266 -52.36 -0.82 -17.97
C ASN A 266 -51.46 -2.05 -18.14
N ILE A 267 -50.34 -2.14 -17.43
CA ILE A 267 -49.59 -3.38 -17.27
C ILE A 267 -49.47 -3.67 -15.77
N ALA A 268 -50.01 -4.84 -15.42
CA ALA A 268 -50.09 -5.38 -14.08
C ALA A 268 -48.70 -5.67 -13.51
N VAL A 269 -48.52 -5.28 -12.24
CA VAL A 269 -47.41 -5.73 -11.38
C VAL A 269 -47.71 -7.17 -10.96
N ALA A 270 -46.98 -8.12 -11.54
CA ALA A 270 -46.95 -9.50 -11.06
C ALA A 270 -45.85 -9.63 -10.00
N THR A 271 -46.27 -9.71 -8.75
CA THR A 271 -45.46 -10.19 -7.63
C THR A 271 -45.27 -11.70 -7.77
N SER A 272 -44.03 -12.16 -7.88
CA SER A 272 -43.69 -13.57 -7.65
C SER A 272 -42.69 -13.68 -6.52
N SER A 273 -43.23 -13.95 -5.33
CA SER A 273 -42.53 -14.59 -4.23
C SER A 273 -42.27 -16.05 -4.61
N ALA A 274 -41.01 -16.48 -4.61
CA ALA A 274 -40.67 -17.89 -4.61
C ALA A 274 -39.83 -18.19 -3.37
N VAL A 275 -40.51 -18.81 -2.41
CA VAL A 275 -39.97 -19.41 -1.20
C VAL A 275 -39.35 -20.75 -1.63
N VAL A 276 -38.04 -20.93 -1.45
CA VAL A 276 -37.43 -22.27 -1.47
C VAL A 276 -36.72 -22.46 -0.15
N ALA A 277 -37.30 -23.33 0.66
CA ALA A 277 -36.76 -23.78 1.92
C ALA A 277 -36.32 -25.25 1.79
N VAL A 278 -35.33 -25.60 2.61
CA VAL A 278 -34.98 -26.94 3.08
C VAL A 278 -34.14 -27.79 2.10
N GLN A 279 -32.87 -28.10 2.45
CA GLN A 279 -32.54 -29.26 3.30
C GLN A 279 -31.02 -29.35 3.59
N THR A 280 -30.68 -29.48 4.87
CA THR A 280 -29.37 -29.90 5.40
C THR A 280 -29.19 -31.42 5.29
N PRO A 281 -27.95 -31.91 5.12
CA PRO A 281 -27.54 -33.16 5.72
C PRO A 281 -26.39 -32.97 6.73
N VAL A 282 -26.66 -33.47 7.93
CA VAL A 282 -25.70 -33.81 8.98
C VAL A 282 -24.93 -35.05 8.56
N ALA A 283 -23.60 -35.04 8.68
CA ALA A 283 -22.82 -36.27 8.81
C ALA A 283 -21.55 -36.00 9.63
N SER A 284 -21.57 -36.54 10.85
CA SER A 284 -20.46 -36.65 11.77
C SER A 284 -19.54 -37.81 11.36
N SER A 285 -18.23 -37.60 11.42
CA SER A 285 -17.28 -38.71 11.59
C SER A 285 -16.04 -38.24 12.35
N SER A 286 -15.97 -38.70 13.60
CA SER A 286 -14.79 -38.68 14.46
C SER A 286 -13.79 -39.73 13.98
N VAL A 287 -12.52 -39.35 13.77
CA VAL A 287 -11.41 -40.30 13.73
C VAL A 287 -10.26 -39.77 14.59
N SER A 288 -9.74 -40.71 15.36
CA SER A 288 -8.84 -40.63 16.50
C SER A 288 -7.37 -40.34 16.17
N VAL A 289 -6.75 -39.65 17.12
CA VAL A 289 -5.32 -39.40 17.32
C VAL A 289 -4.52 -40.71 17.50
N PRO A 290 -3.25 -40.73 17.05
CA PRO A 290 -2.20 -41.32 17.89
C PRO A 290 -1.03 -40.34 18.13
N SER A 291 -0.68 -40.27 19.40
CA SER A 291 0.45 -39.59 20.02
C SER A 291 1.74 -40.41 19.91
N THR A 292 2.86 -39.79 19.55
CA THR A 292 4.21 -40.31 19.83
C THR A 292 5.22 -39.19 20.06
N THR A 293 5.64 -39.07 21.33
CA THR A 293 7.01 -38.92 21.86
C THR A 293 8.01 -37.93 21.25
N SER A 294 8.30 -36.93 22.09
CA SER A 294 9.55 -36.18 22.34
C SER A 294 10.89 -36.79 21.88
N VAL A 295 11.71 -35.96 21.24
CA VAL A 295 13.18 -35.98 21.36
C VAL A 295 13.71 -34.55 21.49
N THR A 296 14.31 -34.29 22.64
CA THR A 296 15.13 -33.12 23.00
C THR A 296 16.52 -33.19 22.34
N SER A 297 16.98 -32.08 21.76
CA SER A 297 18.41 -31.78 21.64
C SER A 297 18.66 -30.28 21.48
N SER A 298 19.24 -29.67 22.51
CA SER A 298 19.88 -28.34 22.49
C SER A 298 21.19 -28.38 21.69
N PRO A 299 21.65 -27.23 21.15
CA PRO A 299 22.92 -26.72 21.65
C PRO A 299 23.00 -25.18 21.79
N THR A 300 23.56 -24.79 22.93
CA THR A 300 24.66 -23.82 23.16
C THR A 300 24.66 -22.47 22.42
N ALA A 301 24.34 -21.43 23.18
CA ALA A 301 24.61 -20.02 22.87
C ALA A 301 26.12 -19.69 22.97
N THR A 302 26.61 -18.85 22.05
CA THR A 302 27.88 -18.12 22.20
C THR A 302 27.58 -16.64 22.15
N ALA A 303 27.84 -15.95 23.26
CA ALA A 303 27.67 -14.51 23.41
C ALA A 303 28.78 -13.75 22.65
N SER A 304 28.41 -12.64 22.01
CA SER A 304 29.38 -11.57 21.70
C SER A 304 28.75 -10.20 21.95
N THR A 305 29.59 -9.33 22.49
CA THR A 305 29.35 -8.07 23.17
C THR A 305 28.86 -6.93 22.26
N ALA A 306 27.84 -6.22 22.72
CA ALA A 306 27.40 -4.93 22.18
C ALA A 306 28.34 -3.79 22.60
N SER A 307 28.64 -2.89 21.66
CA SER A 307 29.18 -1.56 21.93
C SER A 307 28.09 -0.51 21.71
N SER A 308 27.98 0.38 22.68
CA SER A 308 27.02 1.47 22.78
C SER A 308 27.33 2.61 21.80
N PHE A 309 26.31 3.14 21.12
CA PHE A 309 26.39 4.46 20.50
C PHE A 309 25.13 5.26 20.82
N SER A 310 25.31 6.30 21.63
CA SER A 310 24.26 7.22 22.07
C SER A 310 24.13 8.37 21.05
N GLY A 311 22.96 8.48 20.41
CA GLY A 311 22.57 9.61 19.57
C GLY A 311 21.08 9.89 19.73
N ARG A 312 20.71 11.14 20.00
CA ARG A 312 19.35 11.61 20.30
C ARG A 312 18.40 11.43 19.09
N PRO A 313 17.13 10.99 19.27
CA PRO A 313 16.17 10.96 18.19
C PRO A 313 15.57 12.35 17.91
N GLY A 314 15.61 12.75 16.63
CA GLY A 314 14.84 13.85 16.07
C GLY A 314 13.45 13.40 15.62
N SER A 315 12.56 14.37 15.46
CA SER A 315 11.14 14.28 15.11
C SER A 315 10.78 13.34 13.94
N GLY A 316 9.62 12.67 14.10
CA GLY A 316 9.12 11.55 13.31
C GLY A 316 9.00 11.75 11.80
N TRP A 317 9.25 10.64 11.09
CA TRP A 317 9.42 10.51 9.63
C TRP A 317 8.15 10.09 8.89
N PHE A 318 7.00 9.99 9.56
CA PHE A 318 5.74 9.51 8.95
C PHE A 318 4.92 10.59 8.24
N GLY A 319 5.40 11.84 8.19
CA GLY A 319 4.68 12.94 7.56
C GLY A 319 5.61 13.84 6.77
N GLY A 320 5.63 13.65 5.45
CA GLY A 320 6.05 14.65 4.47
C GLY A 320 7.51 15.12 4.57
N ALA A 321 8.41 14.46 3.84
CA ALA A 321 9.68 15.07 3.47
C ALA A 321 10.04 14.71 2.03
N HIS A 322 10.07 15.74 1.18
CA HIS A 322 10.62 15.76 -0.16
C HIS A 322 11.96 15.01 -0.24
N GLY A 323 11.96 13.88 -0.95
CA GLY A 323 13.16 13.12 -1.24
C GLY A 323 12.86 12.11 -2.32
N GLY A 324 12.95 12.54 -3.59
CA GLY A 324 12.83 11.67 -4.75
C GLY A 324 13.88 10.56 -4.68
N GLY A 325 13.45 9.40 -4.19
CA GLY A 325 14.18 8.15 -4.31
C GLY A 325 14.07 7.68 -5.76
N ARG A 326 15.22 7.45 -6.38
CA ARG A 326 15.31 6.89 -7.73
C ARG A 326 14.69 5.49 -7.74
N PHE A 327 13.45 5.38 -8.23
CA PHE A 327 12.96 4.15 -8.83
C PHE A 327 13.67 4.00 -10.19
N GLY A 328 14.73 3.20 -10.19
CA GLY A 328 15.41 2.80 -11.41
C GLY A 328 14.85 1.48 -11.89
N GLY A 329 14.13 1.55 -13.01
CA GLY A 329 13.88 0.51 -14.02
C GLY A 329 13.96 -0.96 -13.63
N PHE A 330 12.82 -1.63 -13.81
CA PHE A 330 12.77 -2.91 -14.50
C PHE A 330 12.14 -2.72 -15.87
#